data_AF-A0A640KL79-F1
#
_entry.id   AF-A0A640KL79-F1
#
_cell.length_a   1.000
_cell.length_b   1.000
_cell.length_c   1.000
_cell.angle_alpha   90.00
_cell.angle_beta   90.00
_cell.angle_gamma   90.00
#
_symmetry.space_group_name_H-M   'P 1'
#
loop_
_entity.id
_entity.type
_entity.pdbx_description
1 polymer ?
#
loop_
_entity_poly.entity_id
_entity_poly.type
_entity_poly.pdbx_seq_one_letter_code
_entity_poly.pdbx_strand_id
1 'polypeptide(L)'
;MKTSLLEHTCSRCGKTLREGALKKSVQCVRCNRWYHRTCFMADTGVVIEEKASTSNNCVCCLSGTIDMKSKKYSICMNKYAKYFIKNGFCVVPLAETKTELVQITQELSRWNADLLRYFKALLKTHECQAEMRGTALSLESGYSNFRQRCPGRFEIIADLITSKVVPLVSNAQTVQQTLDALLCNTQLQIEKKVMSSGCFLSLMGSETQNAHTDGPALSDVVNLFPYAINVFVPLISVDSRNGTEFFPGSHISGDRERSKSVSPPVALGDALLFDYRVVHRGLRNAKSDPRPCYYVTFSKSWYKDTYNFSEKRYKRRLDVDPTFLESREERMVKKSRSGDG
;
A
#
# COMPACT_ATOMS: atom_id res chain seq x y z
N MET A 1 5.52 -17.01 -53.56
CA MET A 1 5.74 -17.37 -52.14
C MET A 1 5.11 -16.29 -51.27
N LYS A 2 4.01 -16.59 -50.57
CA LYS A 2 3.46 -15.67 -49.57
C LYS A 2 4.45 -15.64 -48.39
N THR A 3 5.18 -14.55 -48.25
CA THR A 3 5.95 -14.25 -47.04
C THR A 3 4.98 -14.36 -45.86
N SER A 4 5.19 -15.32 -44.97
CA SER A 4 4.41 -15.39 -43.73
C SER A 4 4.74 -14.13 -42.94
N LEU A 5 3.83 -13.17 -42.93
CA LEU A 5 3.95 -12.00 -42.09
C LEU A 5 4.06 -12.49 -40.65
N LEU A 6 5.17 -12.17 -39.98
CA LEU A 6 5.38 -12.52 -38.59
C LEU A 6 4.31 -11.76 -37.77
N GLU A 7 3.26 -12.46 -37.36
CA GLU A 7 2.23 -11.84 -36.52
C GLU A 7 2.79 -11.60 -35.12
N HIS A 8 2.92 -10.32 -34.76
CA HIS A 8 3.34 -9.93 -33.41
C HIS A 8 2.12 -9.76 -32.50
N THR A 9 2.20 -10.20 -31.24
CA THR A 9 1.14 -10.01 -30.24
C THR A 9 1.57 -9.02 -29.16
N CYS A 10 0.65 -8.17 -28.71
CA CYS A 10 0.91 -7.25 -27.61
C CYS A 10 1.09 -8.01 -26.29
N SER A 11 2.23 -7.81 -25.63
CA SER A 11 2.62 -8.46 -24.37
C SER A 11 1.90 -7.94 -23.11
N ARG A 12 0.91 -7.04 -23.27
CA ARG A 12 -0.01 -6.62 -22.21
C ARG A 12 -1.38 -7.26 -22.38
N CYS A 13 -2.05 -6.96 -23.50
CA CYS A 13 -3.45 -7.34 -23.73
C CYS A 13 -3.64 -8.61 -24.58
N GLY A 14 -2.57 -9.22 -25.07
CA GLY A 14 -2.61 -10.44 -25.88
C GLY A 14 -3.12 -10.26 -27.33
N LYS A 15 -3.62 -9.08 -27.71
CA LYS A 15 -4.16 -8.82 -29.06
C LYS A 15 -3.07 -8.67 -30.12
N THR A 16 -3.34 -9.11 -31.35
CA THR A 16 -2.45 -9.03 -32.52
C THR A 16 -2.15 -7.58 -32.91
N LEU A 17 -0.88 -7.30 -33.25
CA LEU A 17 -0.40 -6.05 -33.79
C LEU A 17 -0.44 -6.12 -35.32
N ARG A 18 -1.48 -5.55 -35.93
CA ARG A 18 -1.62 -5.50 -37.41
C ARG A 18 -0.47 -4.68 -38.03
N GLU A 19 -0.08 -4.95 -39.28
CA GLU A 19 1.08 -4.32 -39.96
C GLU A 19 1.11 -2.77 -39.86
N GLY A 20 -0.04 -2.11 -40.06
CA GLY A 20 -0.14 -0.64 -39.93
C GLY A 20 0.02 -0.12 -38.49
N ALA A 21 -0.24 -0.97 -37.50
CA ALA A 21 -0.05 -0.68 -36.07
C ALA A 21 1.37 -0.99 -35.59
N LEU A 22 2.15 -1.81 -36.30
CA LEU A 22 3.53 -2.15 -35.91
C LEU A 22 4.42 -0.89 -35.91
N LYS A 23 4.24 0.01 -36.89
CA LYS A 23 4.93 1.31 -36.96
C LYS A 23 4.62 2.25 -35.77
N LYS A 24 3.51 2.01 -35.07
CA LYS A 24 3.07 2.77 -33.88
C LYS A 24 3.19 1.96 -32.59
N SER A 25 3.75 0.76 -32.66
CA SER A 25 3.94 -0.13 -31.53
C SER A 25 5.30 0.12 -30.86
N VAL A 26 5.45 -0.33 -29.63
CA VAL A 26 6.67 -0.15 -28.84
C VAL A 26 7.32 -1.52 -28.66
N GLN A 27 8.59 -1.62 -29.00
CA GLN A 27 9.41 -2.80 -28.72
C GLN A 27 10.30 -2.52 -27.51
N CYS A 28 10.25 -3.42 -26.51
CA CYS A 28 11.11 -3.32 -25.35
C CYS A 28 12.57 -3.57 -25.74
N VAL A 29 13.48 -2.65 -25.39
CA VAL A 29 14.91 -2.76 -25.74
C VAL A 29 15.64 -3.91 -25.07
N ARG A 30 15.11 -4.45 -23.98
CA ARG A 30 15.77 -5.52 -23.22
C ARG A 30 15.29 -6.92 -23.58
N CYS A 31 14.01 -7.09 -23.87
CA CYS A 31 13.42 -8.42 -24.13
C CYS A 31 12.79 -8.55 -25.51
N ASN A 32 12.86 -7.53 -26.34
CA ASN A 32 12.32 -7.48 -27.70
C ASN A 32 10.82 -7.76 -27.82
N ARG A 33 10.08 -7.78 -26.68
CA ARG A 33 8.63 -7.92 -26.64
C ARG A 33 7.94 -6.68 -27.19
N TRP A 34 6.84 -6.90 -27.89
CA TRP A 34 6.05 -5.86 -28.54
C TRP A 34 4.82 -5.48 -27.72
N TYR A 35 4.46 -4.19 -27.76
CA TYR A 35 3.33 -3.62 -27.05
C TYR A 35 2.59 -2.62 -27.95
N HIS A 36 1.27 -2.52 -27.83
CA HIS A 36 0.59 -1.31 -28.27
C HIS A 36 1.17 -0.11 -27.50
N ARG A 37 1.36 1.04 -28.15
CA ARG A 37 1.84 2.25 -27.49
C ARG A 37 1.00 2.62 -26.27
N THR A 38 -0.33 2.60 -26.39
CA THR A 38 -1.24 2.88 -25.27
C THR A 38 -1.08 1.89 -24.13
N CYS A 39 -0.92 0.60 -24.43
CA CYS A 39 -0.63 -0.43 -23.45
C CYS A 39 0.69 -0.17 -22.72
N PHE A 40 1.75 0.14 -23.47
CA PHE A 40 3.07 0.41 -22.90
C PHE A 40 3.05 1.64 -21.98
N MET A 41 2.43 2.73 -22.43
CA MET A 41 2.31 3.99 -21.67
C MET A 41 1.49 3.79 -20.39
N ALA A 42 0.36 3.07 -20.47
CA ALA A 42 -0.47 2.86 -19.29
C ALA A 42 0.16 1.90 -18.26
N ASP A 43 1.12 1.05 -18.65
CA ASP A 43 1.85 0.19 -17.70
C ASP A 43 3.06 0.92 -17.08
N THR A 44 3.81 1.68 -17.89
CA THR A 44 5.06 2.32 -17.46
C THR A 44 4.86 3.73 -16.90
N GLY A 45 3.71 4.37 -17.15
CA GLY A 45 3.49 5.78 -16.85
C GLY A 45 4.32 6.74 -17.71
N VAL A 46 5.12 6.22 -18.65
CA VAL A 46 5.96 7.01 -19.55
C VAL A 46 5.10 7.60 -20.65
N VAL A 47 5.18 8.92 -20.85
CA VAL A 47 4.59 9.58 -22.00
C VAL A 47 5.55 9.45 -23.17
N ILE A 48 5.17 8.72 -24.21
CA ILE A 48 5.97 8.60 -25.43
C ILE A 48 5.42 9.62 -26.44
N GLU A 49 6.18 10.65 -26.77
CA GLU A 49 5.82 11.63 -27.80
C GLU A 49 5.85 10.99 -29.20
N GLU A 50 5.02 11.46 -30.14
CA GLU A 50 4.79 10.82 -31.46
C GLU A 50 6.07 10.62 -32.32
N LYS A 51 7.15 11.37 -32.06
CA LYS A 51 8.38 11.36 -32.87
C LYS A 51 9.65 10.93 -32.13
N ALA A 52 9.56 10.57 -30.85
CA ALA A 52 10.74 10.21 -30.05
C ALA A 52 11.04 8.69 -30.13
N SER A 53 12.29 8.32 -30.40
CA SER A 53 12.77 6.96 -30.10
C SER A 53 12.83 6.83 -28.58
N THR A 54 12.12 5.85 -28.02
CA THR A 54 12.16 5.60 -26.59
C THR A 54 12.69 4.20 -26.35
N SER A 55 13.99 4.12 -26.09
CA SER A 55 14.62 2.93 -25.55
C SER A 55 14.21 2.73 -24.10
N ASN A 56 13.00 2.24 -23.87
CA ASN A 56 12.47 2.02 -22.52
C ASN A 56 12.29 0.53 -22.21
N ASN A 57 12.60 0.18 -20.96
CA ASN A 57 12.34 -1.13 -20.43
C ASN A 57 10.83 -1.28 -20.16
N CYS A 58 10.21 -2.33 -20.70
CA CYS A 58 8.81 -2.63 -20.39
C CYS A 58 8.62 -3.02 -18.92
N VAL A 59 7.38 -2.94 -18.42
CA VAL A 59 7.05 -3.35 -17.04
C VAL A 59 7.40 -4.80 -16.72
N CYS A 60 7.43 -5.70 -17.70
CA CYS A 60 7.90 -7.07 -17.47
C CYS A 60 9.39 -7.11 -17.12
N CYS A 61 10.20 -6.31 -17.81
CA CYS A 61 11.64 -6.22 -17.54
C CYS A 61 11.91 -5.46 -16.25
N LEU A 62 11.16 -4.39 -15.97
CA LEU A 62 11.31 -3.58 -14.76
C LEU A 62 10.80 -4.32 -13.51
N SER A 63 9.69 -5.05 -13.61
CA SER A 63 9.16 -5.80 -12.49
C SER A 63 9.91 -7.12 -12.31
N GLY A 64 10.30 -7.77 -13.40
CA GLY A 64 10.63 -9.19 -13.40
C GLY A 64 9.37 -10.04 -13.52
N THR A 65 9.50 -11.21 -14.13
CA THR A 65 8.39 -12.15 -14.36
C THR A 65 8.47 -13.33 -13.39
N ILE A 66 7.32 -13.75 -12.87
CA ILE A 66 7.14 -14.97 -12.09
C ILE A 66 6.64 -16.06 -13.02
N ASP A 67 7.51 -17.01 -13.30
CA ASP A 67 7.20 -18.27 -13.98
C ASP A 67 7.03 -19.38 -12.95
N MET A 68 5.80 -19.70 -12.58
CA MET A 68 5.55 -20.73 -11.55
C MET A 68 5.98 -22.15 -11.98
N LYS A 69 6.32 -22.39 -13.25
CA LYS A 69 6.76 -23.69 -13.76
C LYS A 69 8.27 -23.89 -13.64
N SER A 70 9.08 -22.84 -13.82
CA SER A 70 10.51 -22.94 -13.56
C SER A 70 10.78 -22.82 -12.06
N LYS A 71 11.19 -23.91 -11.41
CA LYS A 71 11.65 -23.92 -10.00
C LYS A 71 12.96 -23.10 -9.78
N LYS A 72 13.30 -22.17 -10.67
CA LYS A 72 14.53 -21.37 -10.70
C LYS A 72 14.56 -20.21 -9.69
N TYR A 73 13.52 -20.00 -8.88
CA TYR A 73 13.48 -18.94 -7.85
C TYR A 73 14.28 -19.27 -6.58
N SER A 74 15.05 -20.36 -6.55
CA SER A 74 15.31 -21.05 -5.29
C SER A 74 16.40 -20.47 -4.39
N ILE A 75 17.24 -19.52 -4.82
CA ILE A 75 18.50 -19.28 -4.07
C ILE A 75 18.48 -18.08 -3.10
N CYS A 76 17.59 -17.08 -3.22
CA CYS A 76 17.68 -15.87 -2.36
C CYS A 76 16.40 -15.47 -1.58
N MET A 77 15.27 -16.17 -1.73
CA MET A 77 14.04 -15.77 -1.02
C MET A 77 13.90 -16.44 0.34
N ASN A 78 13.64 -15.63 1.38
CA ASN A 78 13.20 -16.13 2.66
C ASN A 78 11.79 -16.77 2.57
N LYS A 79 11.36 -17.46 3.63
CA LYS A 79 10.07 -18.18 3.66
C LYS A 79 8.86 -17.25 3.44
N TYR A 80 8.93 -16.01 3.93
CA TYR A 80 7.84 -15.04 3.83
C TYR A 80 7.66 -14.54 2.41
N ALA A 81 8.75 -14.23 1.69
CA ALA A 81 8.71 -13.84 0.28
C ALA A 81 8.16 -14.97 -0.60
N LYS A 82 8.56 -16.24 -0.34
CA LYS A 82 8.01 -17.41 -1.04
C LYS A 82 6.50 -17.55 -0.82
N TYR A 83 6.04 -17.41 0.42
CA TYR A 83 4.62 -17.46 0.76
C TYR A 83 3.85 -16.29 0.13
N PHE A 84 4.43 -15.09 0.15
CA PHE A 84 3.86 -13.88 -0.45
C PHE A 84 3.65 -14.04 -1.95
N ILE A 85 4.63 -14.54 -2.70
CA ILE A 85 4.52 -14.72 -4.16
C ILE A 85 3.33 -15.62 -4.52
N LYS A 86 3.09 -16.67 -3.73
CA LYS A 86 1.98 -17.60 -3.94
C LYS A 86 0.64 -17.00 -3.55
N ASN A 87 0.54 -16.35 -2.39
CA ASN A 87 -0.74 -15.99 -1.78
C ASN A 87 -1.11 -14.50 -1.93
N GLY A 88 -0.16 -13.65 -2.27
CA GLY A 88 -0.33 -12.19 -2.37
C GLY A 88 -0.20 -11.46 -1.03
N PHE A 89 0.04 -12.18 0.07
CA PHE A 89 0.28 -11.59 1.39
C PHE A 89 1.12 -12.51 2.27
N CYS A 90 1.68 -11.98 3.36
CA CYS A 90 2.28 -12.75 4.46
C CYS A 90 2.27 -11.97 5.78
N VAL A 91 2.38 -12.66 6.91
CA VAL A 91 2.60 -12.06 8.23
C VAL A 91 4.04 -12.29 8.63
N VAL A 92 4.73 -11.24 9.08
CA VAL A 92 6.17 -11.20 9.29
C VAL A 92 6.46 -10.55 10.64
N PRO A 93 7.31 -11.14 11.50
CA PRO A 93 7.67 -10.52 12.78
C PRO A 93 8.46 -9.23 12.58
N LEU A 94 8.23 -8.24 13.45
CA LEU A 94 9.03 -7.02 13.52
C LEU A 94 10.30 -7.19 14.39
N ALA A 95 10.30 -8.17 15.28
CA ALA A 95 11.39 -8.47 16.20
C ALA A 95 12.10 -9.78 15.82
N GLU A 96 13.41 -9.85 16.04
CA GLU A 96 14.21 -11.07 15.89
C GLU A 96 14.38 -11.79 17.24
N THR A 97 14.35 -11.03 18.34
CA THR A 97 14.51 -11.54 19.70
C THR A 97 13.30 -11.26 20.59
N LYS A 98 13.18 -12.00 21.70
CA LYS A 98 12.14 -11.76 22.70
C LYS A 98 12.26 -10.38 23.35
N THR A 99 13.48 -9.90 23.58
CA THR A 99 13.74 -8.58 24.17
C THR A 99 13.25 -7.46 23.26
N GLU A 100 13.58 -7.54 21.97
CA GLU A 100 13.07 -6.61 20.96
C GLU A 100 11.55 -6.65 20.87
N LEU A 101 10.94 -7.84 20.91
CA LEU A 101 9.48 -7.98 20.88
C LEU A 101 8.83 -7.25 22.06
N VAL A 102 9.38 -7.38 23.27
CA VAL A 102 8.88 -6.64 24.45
C VAL A 102 8.99 -5.13 24.25
N GLN A 103 10.12 -4.64 23.74
CA GLN A 103 10.33 -3.21 23.48
C GLN A 103 9.36 -2.69 22.42
N ILE A 104 9.25 -3.36 21.27
CA ILE A 104 8.37 -2.98 20.17
C ILE A 104 6.91 -2.98 20.63
N THR A 105 6.44 -4.02 21.32
CA THR A 105 5.05 -4.09 21.78
C THR A 105 4.70 -3.00 22.80
N GLN A 106 5.64 -2.61 23.66
CA GLN A 106 5.49 -1.44 24.55
C GLN A 106 5.43 -0.11 23.78
N GLU A 107 6.24 0.06 22.74
CA GLU A 107 6.18 1.23 21.85
C GLU A 107 4.86 1.31 21.08
N LEU A 108 4.44 0.23 20.45
CA LEU A 108 3.17 0.17 19.71
C LEU A 108 1.98 0.50 20.62
N SER A 109 2.00 0.04 21.87
CA SER A 109 0.97 0.36 22.87
C SER A 109 0.94 1.85 23.23
N ARG A 110 2.11 2.48 23.40
CA ARG A 110 2.21 3.93 23.62
C ARG A 110 1.72 4.71 22.40
N TRP A 111 2.13 4.29 21.20
CA TRP A 111 1.72 4.93 19.96
C TRP A 111 0.22 4.81 19.69
N ASN A 112 -0.41 3.71 20.12
CA ASN A 112 -1.86 3.55 20.08
C ASN A 112 -2.55 4.68 20.87
N ALA A 113 -2.15 4.89 22.12
CA ALA A 113 -2.71 5.94 22.97
C ALA A 113 -2.54 7.34 22.36
N ASP A 114 -1.33 7.65 21.86
CA ASP A 114 -1.04 8.92 21.19
C ASP A 114 -1.90 9.15 19.95
N LEU A 115 -2.03 8.13 19.12
CA LEU A 115 -2.82 8.20 17.90
C LEU A 115 -4.30 8.42 18.21
N LEU A 116 -4.86 7.72 19.20
CA LEU A 116 -6.28 7.90 19.56
C LEU A 116 -6.54 9.31 20.10
N ARG A 117 -5.59 9.89 20.84
CA ARG A 117 -5.62 11.31 21.26
C ARG A 117 -5.60 12.24 20.05
N TYR A 118 -4.68 12.00 19.12
CA TYR A 118 -4.55 12.79 17.89
C TYR A 118 -5.80 12.71 17.00
N PHE A 119 -6.38 11.52 16.86
CA PHE A 119 -7.64 11.31 16.14
C PHE A 119 -8.80 12.09 16.76
N LYS A 120 -8.97 12.04 18.09
CA LYS A 120 -10.00 12.82 18.80
C LYS A 120 -9.83 14.31 18.55
N ALA A 121 -8.59 14.80 18.55
CA ALA A 121 -8.29 16.20 18.27
C ALA A 121 -8.62 16.59 16.81
N LEU A 122 -8.28 15.74 15.83
CA LEU A 122 -8.67 15.92 14.42
C LEU A 122 -10.19 15.99 14.26
N LEU A 123 -10.90 15.02 14.85
CA LEU A 123 -12.36 14.96 14.78
C LEU A 123 -13.00 16.21 15.39
N LYS A 124 -12.54 16.63 16.58
CA LYS A 124 -13.06 17.83 17.23
C LYS A 124 -12.78 19.10 16.43
N THR A 125 -11.60 19.20 15.82
CA THR A 125 -11.25 20.32 14.94
C THR A 125 -12.18 20.37 13.73
N HIS A 126 -12.48 19.22 13.12
CA HIS A 126 -13.41 19.13 12.00
C HIS A 126 -14.84 19.56 12.38
N GLU A 127 -15.34 19.07 13.51
CA GLU A 127 -16.65 19.46 14.07
C GLU A 127 -16.74 20.97 14.31
N CYS A 128 -15.76 21.56 14.98
CA CYS A 128 -15.74 23.01 15.22
C CYS A 128 -15.67 23.82 13.92
N GLN A 129 -14.93 23.36 12.91
CA GLN A 129 -14.94 24.01 11.59
C GLN A 129 -16.31 23.96 10.92
N ALA A 130 -17.05 22.86 11.10
CA ALA A 130 -18.41 22.71 10.57
C ALA A 130 -19.38 23.68 11.25
N GLU A 131 -19.29 23.80 12.58
CA GLU A 131 -20.12 24.69 13.40
C GLU A 131 -19.84 26.17 13.11
N MET A 132 -18.58 26.58 13.01
CA MET A 132 -18.21 28.00 12.86
C MET A 132 -18.37 28.55 11.44
N ARG A 133 -18.13 27.73 10.41
CA ARG A 133 -18.08 28.19 9.00
C ARG A 133 -19.32 27.84 8.18
N GLY A 134 -20.33 27.21 8.78
CA GLY A 134 -21.55 26.76 8.11
C GLY A 134 -21.36 25.56 7.16
N THR A 135 -20.13 25.25 6.72
CA THR A 135 -19.79 24.02 5.97
C THR A 135 -18.32 23.63 6.19
N ALA A 136 -18.05 22.52 6.89
CA ALA A 136 -16.75 21.85 6.80
C ALA A 136 -16.64 21.07 5.48
N LEU A 137 -15.41 20.83 5.02
CA LEU A 137 -15.22 19.97 3.86
C LEU A 137 -15.59 18.52 4.23
N SER A 138 -16.08 17.76 3.26
CA SER A 138 -16.37 16.33 3.46
C SER A 138 -15.11 15.56 3.85
N LEU A 139 -15.22 14.66 4.83
CA LEU A 139 -14.12 13.75 5.17
C LEU A 139 -13.84 12.72 4.07
N GLU A 140 -14.72 12.53 3.09
CA GLU A 140 -14.48 11.57 2.00
C GLU A 140 -13.44 12.07 0.99
N SER A 141 -13.41 13.38 0.71
CA SER A 141 -12.59 13.97 -0.37
C SER A 141 -12.00 15.35 -0.06
N GLY A 142 -12.43 15.99 1.02
CA GLY A 142 -12.10 17.38 1.34
C GLY A 142 -10.68 17.58 1.86
N TYR A 143 -10.15 16.61 2.60
CA TYR A 143 -8.86 16.73 3.28
C TYR A 143 -7.83 15.73 2.76
N SER A 144 -6.58 16.14 2.67
CA SER A 144 -5.46 15.29 2.24
C SER A 144 -4.97 14.34 3.34
N ASN A 145 -5.16 14.72 4.60
CA ASN A 145 -4.53 14.07 5.75
C ASN A 145 -5.50 13.45 6.76
N PHE A 146 -6.80 13.70 6.64
CA PHE A 146 -7.82 13.10 7.50
C PHE A 146 -9.06 12.75 6.70
N ARG A 147 -9.25 11.47 6.41
CA ARG A 147 -10.25 11.00 5.46
C ARG A 147 -11.11 9.91 6.05
N GLN A 148 -12.40 9.91 5.74
CA GLN A 148 -13.29 8.79 6.03
C GLN A 148 -13.39 7.90 4.79
N ARG A 149 -12.97 6.64 4.91
CA ARG A 149 -12.94 5.68 3.80
C ARG A 149 -14.27 4.93 3.65
N CYS A 150 -14.93 4.67 4.77
CA CYS A 150 -16.29 4.15 4.88
C CYS A 150 -16.84 4.50 6.27
N PRO A 151 -18.13 4.28 6.57
CA PRO A 151 -18.70 4.55 7.89
C PRO A 151 -17.85 3.93 9.03
N GLY A 152 -17.40 4.78 9.95
CA GLY A 152 -16.55 4.40 11.10
C GLY A 152 -15.08 4.09 10.78
N ARG A 153 -14.60 4.24 9.55
CA ARG A 153 -13.21 3.96 9.16
C ARG A 153 -12.53 5.20 8.61
N PHE A 154 -11.41 5.56 9.23
CA PHE A 154 -10.65 6.75 8.92
C PHE A 154 -9.24 6.41 8.43
N GLU A 155 -8.68 7.28 7.61
CA GLU A 155 -7.27 7.33 7.27
C GLU A 155 -6.69 8.65 7.76
N ILE A 156 -5.57 8.56 8.45
CA ILE A 156 -4.84 9.70 9.01
C ILE A 156 -3.43 9.66 8.42
N ILE A 157 -3.03 10.74 7.75
CA ILE A 157 -1.65 10.97 7.32
C ILE A 157 -1.08 12.07 8.19
N ALA A 158 0.00 11.78 8.91
CA ALA A 158 0.65 12.78 9.76
C ALA A 158 2.13 12.46 9.90
N ASP A 159 2.94 13.52 10.01
CA ASP A 159 4.40 13.38 10.14
C ASP A 159 4.78 12.61 11.41
N LEU A 160 4.00 12.75 12.49
CA LEU A 160 4.16 11.97 13.73
C LEU A 160 3.99 10.46 13.54
N ILE A 161 3.21 10.04 12.54
CA ILE A 161 3.00 8.63 12.21
C ILE A 161 4.19 8.16 11.36
N THR A 162 4.49 8.90 10.30
CA THR A 162 5.60 8.62 9.38
C THR A 162 6.94 8.50 10.12
N SER A 163 7.22 9.42 11.04
CA SER A 163 8.46 9.42 11.84
C SER A 163 8.58 8.24 12.80
N LYS A 164 7.49 7.52 13.08
CA LYS A 164 7.46 6.32 13.91
C LYS A 164 7.52 5.04 13.08
N VAL A 165 6.58 4.88 12.13
CA VAL A 165 6.40 3.61 11.41
C VAL A 165 7.50 3.35 10.38
N VAL A 166 8.01 4.38 9.70
CA VAL A 166 9.04 4.18 8.67
C VAL A 166 10.35 3.67 9.30
N PRO A 167 10.90 4.28 10.37
CA PRO A 167 12.07 3.75 11.04
C PRO A 167 11.84 2.34 11.63
N LEU A 168 10.68 2.08 12.24
CA LEU A 168 10.35 0.75 12.77
C LEU A 168 10.46 -0.33 11.68
N VAL A 169 9.85 -0.10 10.51
CA VAL A 169 9.90 -1.05 9.40
C VAL A 169 11.31 -1.14 8.80
N SER A 170 12.04 -0.04 8.72
CA SER A 170 13.43 -0.01 8.24
C SER A 170 14.40 -0.79 9.15
N ASN A 171 14.13 -0.84 10.46
CA ASN A 171 14.95 -1.55 11.43
C ASN A 171 14.58 -3.03 11.57
N ALA A 172 13.39 -3.44 11.13
CA ALA A 172 12.94 -4.84 11.19
C ALA A 172 13.63 -5.69 10.11
N GLN A 173 14.66 -6.45 10.50
CA GLN A 173 15.53 -7.20 9.60
C GLN A 173 14.75 -8.17 8.69
N THR A 174 13.91 -9.04 9.25
CA THR A 174 13.13 -10.00 8.47
C THR A 174 12.17 -9.29 7.50
N VAL A 175 11.58 -8.16 7.88
CA VAL A 175 10.71 -7.37 6.99
C VAL A 175 11.52 -6.78 5.84
N GLN A 176 12.68 -6.18 6.10
CA GLN A 176 13.56 -5.63 5.07
C GLN A 176 14.03 -6.69 4.09
N GLN A 177 14.50 -7.85 4.58
CA GLN A 177 14.90 -8.97 3.73
C GLN A 177 13.74 -9.46 2.84
N THR A 178 12.52 -9.46 3.36
CA THR A 178 11.32 -9.83 2.59
C THR A 178 11.04 -8.79 1.51
N LEU A 179 11.09 -7.49 1.85
CA LEU A 179 10.88 -6.40 0.90
C LEU A 179 11.96 -6.37 -0.18
N ASP A 180 13.23 -6.57 0.17
CA ASP A 180 14.34 -6.59 -0.79
C ASP A 180 14.21 -7.73 -1.78
N ALA A 181 13.86 -8.93 -1.31
CA ALA A 181 13.63 -10.08 -2.18
C ALA A 181 12.47 -9.89 -3.17
N LEU A 182 11.51 -9.02 -2.85
CA LEU A 182 10.29 -8.80 -3.64
C LEU A 182 10.36 -7.55 -4.54
N LEU A 183 10.98 -6.47 -4.05
CA LEU A 183 10.98 -5.16 -4.70
C LEU A 183 12.33 -4.76 -5.30
N CYS A 184 13.45 -5.30 -4.83
CA CYS A 184 14.78 -4.89 -5.29
C CYS A 184 15.32 -5.82 -6.39
N ASN A 185 16.10 -5.25 -7.31
CA ASN A 185 16.82 -6.00 -8.33
C ASN A 185 18.15 -5.31 -8.65
N THR A 186 19.25 -5.86 -8.12
CA THR A 186 20.60 -5.28 -8.26
C THR A 186 21.07 -5.21 -9.71
N GLN A 187 20.76 -6.22 -10.53
CA GLN A 187 21.15 -6.24 -11.95
C GLN A 187 20.48 -5.13 -12.76
N LEU A 188 19.32 -4.66 -12.29
CA LEU A 188 18.55 -3.58 -12.90
C LEU A 188 18.66 -2.25 -12.18
N GLN A 189 19.43 -2.19 -11.09
CA GLN A 189 19.49 -1.03 -10.20
C GLN A 189 18.10 -0.55 -9.76
N ILE A 190 17.21 -1.51 -9.51
CA ILE A 190 15.87 -1.23 -9.00
C ILE A 190 15.91 -1.37 -7.49
N GLU A 191 15.61 -0.27 -6.82
CA GLU A 191 15.50 -0.18 -5.37
C GLU A 191 14.05 0.01 -4.96
N LYS A 192 13.76 -0.24 -3.69
CA LYS A 192 12.48 0.12 -3.07
C LYS A 192 12.52 1.57 -2.58
N LYS A 193 11.39 2.27 -2.68
CA LYS A 193 11.17 3.59 -2.09
C LYS A 193 9.88 3.60 -1.27
N VAL A 194 9.81 4.45 -0.27
CA VAL A 194 8.54 4.74 0.43
C VAL A 194 7.66 5.54 -0.53
N MET A 195 6.43 5.06 -0.71
CA MET A 195 5.42 5.68 -1.57
C MET A 195 4.39 6.46 -0.75
N SER A 196 3.96 5.91 0.39
CA SER A 196 3.03 6.56 1.31
C SER A 196 3.14 5.95 2.70
N SER A 197 2.74 6.69 3.72
CA SER A 197 2.63 6.22 5.09
C SER A 197 1.52 6.94 5.83
N GLY A 198 0.93 6.27 6.82
CA GLY A 198 -0.16 6.82 7.61
C GLY A 198 -0.78 5.78 8.54
N CYS A 199 -2.02 6.00 8.93
CA CYS A 199 -2.78 5.10 9.78
C CYS A 199 -4.20 4.90 9.26
N PHE A 200 -4.63 3.64 9.19
CA PHE A 200 -6.05 3.31 9.12
C PHE A 200 -6.60 3.06 10.52
N LEU A 201 -7.65 3.80 10.89
CA LEU A 201 -8.35 3.64 12.17
C LEU A 201 -9.76 3.12 11.92
N SER A 202 -10.11 1.97 12.51
CA SER A 202 -11.46 1.40 12.44
C SER A 202 -12.13 1.50 13.80
N LEU A 203 -13.17 2.31 13.93
CA LEU A 203 -13.94 2.42 15.18
C LEU A 203 -14.82 1.17 15.37
N MET A 204 -15.29 0.95 16.59
CA MET A 204 -16.29 -0.08 16.88
C MET A 204 -17.48 0.05 15.91
N GLY A 205 -17.90 -1.08 15.33
CA GLY A 205 -19.03 -1.13 14.42
C GLY A 205 -18.75 -0.62 12.99
N SER A 206 -17.53 -0.15 12.70
CA SER A 206 -17.15 0.29 11.34
C SER A 206 -17.47 -0.79 10.31
N GLU A 207 -17.92 -0.43 9.12
CA GLU A 207 -18.38 -1.39 8.13
C GLU A 207 -17.25 -2.24 7.51
N THR A 208 -17.66 -3.35 6.89
CA THR A 208 -16.78 -4.14 6.01
C THR A 208 -16.65 -3.41 4.69
N GLN A 209 -15.43 -3.19 4.23
CA GLN A 209 -15.18 -2.56 2.94
C GLN A 209 -15.56 -3.49 1.79
N ASN A 210 -15.83 -2.92 0.62
CA ASN A 210 -15.90 -3.68 -0.62
C ASN A 210 -14.55 -4.34 -0.92
N ALA A 211 -14.57 -5.53 -1.53
CA ALA A 211 -13.36 -6.17 -2.00
C ALA A 211 -12.74 -5.34 -3.13
N HIS A 212 -11.44 -5.04 -3.03
CA HIS A 212 -10.72 -4.19 -3.97
C HIS A 212 -9.24 -4.57 -4.06
N THR A 213 -8.55 -4.00 -5.04
CA THR A 213 -7.09 -3.92 -5.10
C THR A 213 -6.67 -2.47 -4.90
N ASP A 214 -5.46 -2.23 -4.39
CA ASP A 214 -4.95 -0.86 -4.21
C ASP A 214 -4.31 -0.30 -5.49
N GLY A 215 -3.87 -1.20 -6.38
CA GLY A 215 -3.39 -0.84 -7.69
C GLY A 215 -3.78 -1.83 -8.78
N PRO A 216 -3.56 -1.44 -10.05
CA PRO A 216 -3.93 -2.25 -11.20
C PRO A 216 -2.98 -3.42 -11.45
N ALA A 217 -3.46 -4.45 -12.14
CA ALA A 217 -2.56 -5.37 -12.81
C ALA A 217 -1.81 -4.63 -13.94
N LEU A 218 -0.48 -4.75 -13.97
CA LEU A 218 0.36 -4.19 -15.03
C LEU A 218 0.57 -5.16 -16.21
N SER A 219 0.00 -6.37 -16.15
CA SER A 219 -0.02 -7.35 -17.24
C SER A 219 -1.11 -8.39 -17.00
N ASP A 220 -1.90 -8.67 -18.04
CA ASP A 220 -2.95 -9.70 -18.00
C ASP A 220 -2.47 -11.08 -18.49
N VAL A 221 -1.26 -11.12 -19.06
CA VAL A 221 -0.72 -12.31 -19.74
C VAL A 221 0.51 -12.90 -19.07
N VAL A 222 1.23 -12.11 -18.26
CA VAL A 222 2.42 -12.55 -17.54
C VAL A 222 2.32 -12.15 -16.08
N ASN A 223 2.56 -13.10 -15.19
CA ASN A 223 2.64 -12.82 -13.76
C ASN A 223 3.93 -12.06 -13.46
N LEU A 224 3.79 -10.88 -12.87
CA LEU A 224 4.91 -10.01 -12.52
C LEU A 224 5.22 -10.10 -11.03
N PHE A 225 6.49 -9.96 -10.66
CA PHE A 225 6.86 -9.61 -9.29
C PHE A 225 6.12 -8.35 -8.83
N PRO A 226 5.84 -8.20 -7.53
CA PRO A 226 5.19 -7.00 -7.01
C PRO A 226 5.97 -5.75 -7.44
N TYR A 227 5.21 -4.70 -7.76
CA TYR A 227 5.75 -3.37 -8.01
C TYR A 227 5.50 -2.42 -6.83
N ALA A 228 4.57 -2.78 -5.95
CA ALA A 228 4.29 -2.12 -4.69
C ALA A 228 3.80 -3.13 -3.65
N ILE A 229 4.09 -2.86 -2.38
CA ILE A 229 3.74 -3.70 -1.22
C ILE A 229 3.29 -2.78 -0.10
N ASN A 230 2.12 -3.07 0.47
CA ASN A 230 1.69 -2.47 1.72
C ASN A 230 2.24 -3.25 2.90
N VAL A 231 2.78 -2.54 3.89
CA VAL A 231 3.22 -3.06 5.18
C VAL A 231 2.28 -2.48 6.23
N PHE A 232 1.40 -3.30 6.78
CA PHE A 232 0.46 -2.94 7.85
C PHE A 232 1.05 -3.34 9.19
N VAL A 233 1.16 -2.38 10.12
CA VAL A 233 1.64 -2.55 11.49
C VAL A 233 0.48 -2.22 12.44
N PRO A 234 -0.27 -3.24 12.91
CA PRO A 234 -1.32 -3.05 13.88
C PRO A 234 -0.77 -2.52 15.20
N LEU A 235 -1.45 -1.53 15.80
CA LEU A 235 -1.12 -1.07 17.16
C LEU A 235 -1.87 -1.84 18.25
N ILE A 236 -2.68 -2.82 17.84
CA ILE A 236 -3.35 -3.82 18.65
C ILE A 236 -3.34 -5.15 17.88
N SER A 237 -3.47 -6.29 18.57
CA SER A 237 -3.65 -7.58 17.89
C SER A 237 -4.96 -7.61 17.10
N VAL A 238 -4.91 -8.16 15.88
CA VAL A 238 -6.07 -8.28 14.99
C VAL A 238 -6.35 -9.73 14.63
N ASP A 239 -7.63 -10.05 14.52
CA ASP A 239 -8.14 -11.38 14.16
C ASP A 239 -9.29 -11.23 13.14
N SER A 240 -9.99 -12.31 12.81
CA SER A 240 -11.10 -12.29 11.84
C SER A 240 -12.27 -11.38 12.24
N ARG A 241 -12.38 -10.93 13.50
CA ARG A 241 -13.46 -10.02 13.96
C ARG A 241 -13.11 -8.55 13.76
N ASN A 242 -11.86 -8.24 13.47
CA ASN A 242 -11.39 -6.89 13.23
C ASN A 242 -10.15 -6.92 12.31
N GLY A 243 -10.09 -7.77 11.31
CA GLY A 243 -8.89 -7.99 10.51
C GLY A 243 -8.95 -7.38 9.11
N THR A 244 -8.00 -7.80 8.28
CA THR A 244 -8.08 -7.66 6.82
C THR A 244 -8.33 -9.03 6.23
N GLU A 245 -9.25 -9.14 5.30
CA GLU A 245 -9.52 -10.35 4.55
C GLU A 245 -8.88 -10.28 3.17
N PHE A 246 -8.29 -11.40 2.74
CA PHE A 246 -7.61 -11.57 1.47
C PHE A 246 -8.26 -12.68 0.66
N PHE A 247 -8.12 -12.57 -0.65
CA PHE A 247 -8.44 -13.62 -1.61
C PHE A 247 -7.12 -14.16 -2.17
N PRO A 248 -6.55 -15.22 -1.58
CA PRO A 248 -5.21 -15.68 -1.93
C PRO A 248 -5.08 -16.00 -3.42
N GLY A 249 -3.96 -15.61 -4.03
CA GLY A 249 -3.68 -15.88 -5.44
C GLY A 249 -4.37 -14.94 -6.44
N SER A 250 -5.29 -14.07 -5.99
CA SER A 250 -6.03 -13.16 -6.87
C SER A 250 -5.18 -12.12 -7.61
N HIS A 251 -3.91 -11.93 -7.21
CA HIS A 251 -2.91 -11.11 -7.90
C HIS A 251 -2.26 -11.81 -9.10
N ILE A 252 -2.53 -13.10 -9.32
CA ILE A 252 -1.97 -13.94 -10.37
C ILE A 252 -2.98 -14.04 -11.53
N SER A 253 -2.54 -13.64 -12.73
CA SER A 253 -3.34 -13.70 -13.95
C SER A 253 -3.64 -15.15 -14.34
N GLY A 254 -4.91 -15.43 -14.62
CA GLY A 254 -5.40 -16.75 -15.06
C GLY A 254 -5.77 -17.70 -13.92
N ASP A 255 -5.34 -17.43 -12.68
CA ASP A 255 -5.73 -18.20 -11.50
C ASP A 255 -7.04 -17.62 -10.92
N ARG A 256 -8.14 -17.95 -11.60
CA ARG A 256 -9.50 -17.53 -11.21
C ARG A 256 -10.19 -18.55 -10.30
N GLU A 257 -9.50 -19.63 -9.90
CA GLU A 257 -10.05 -20.48 -8.86
C GLU A 257 -10.17 -19.62 -7.60
N ARG A 258 -11.42 -19.39 -7.19
CA ARG A 258 -11.75 -18.58 -6.01
C ARG A 258 -11.28 -19.34 -4.78
N SER A 259 -9.98 -19.26 -4.48
CA SER A 259 -9.43 -19.65 -3.20
C SER A 259 -10.30 -19.03 -2.11
N LYS A 260 -10.67 -19.85 -1.13
CA LYS A 260 -11.47 -19.38 0.01
C LYS A 260 -10.78 -18.15 0.60
N SER A 261 -11.56 -17.12 0.86
CA SER A 261 -11.03 -15.92 1.49
C SER A 261 -10.50 -16.24 2.89
N VAL A 262 -9.45 -15.54 3.30
CA VAL A 262 -8.77 -15.77 4.57
C VAL A 262 -8.52 -14.45 5.27
N SER A 263 -8.62 -14.46 6.60
CA SER A 263 -8.27 -13.31 7.45
C SER A 263 -7.15 -13.73 8.38
N PRO A 264 -5.88 -13.53 8.00
CA PRO A 264 -4.77 -13.94 8.85
C PRO A 264 -4.81 -13.13 10.16
N PRO A 265 -4.67 -13.78 11.33
CA PRO A 265 -4.42 -13.06 12.56
C PRO A 265 -3.05 -12.39 12.48
N VAL A 266 -2.94 -11.20 13.07
CA VAL A 266 -1.66 -10.47 13.17
C VAL A 266 -1.51 -10.06 14.63
N ALA A 267 -0.50 -10.61 15.29
CA ALA A 267 -0.23 -10.28 16.68
C ALA A 267 0.39 -8.88 16.79
N LEU A 268 0.27 -8.28 17.97
CA LEU A 268 1.04 -7.09 18.29
C LEU A 268 2.54 -7.42 18.22
N GLY A 269 3.30 -6.66 17.43
CA GLY A 269 4.71 -6.95 17.13
C GLY A 269 4.95 -7.69 15.81
N ASP A 270 3.90 -8.04 15.08
CA ASP A 270 3.98 -8.52 13.70
C ASP A 270 3.53 -7.45 12.70
N ALA A 271 3.96 -7.60 11.45
CA ALA A 271 3.52 -6.82 10.30
C ALA A 271 2.83 -7.71 9.26
N LEU A 272 1.76 -7.19 8.66
CA LEU A 272 1.07 -7.80 7.53
C LEU A 272 1.55 -7.15 6.24
N LEU A 273 2.20 -7.93 5.39
CA LEU A 273 2.66 -7.50 4.06
C LEU A 273 1.67 -8.02 3.02
N PHE A 274 1.27 -7.18 2.07
CA PHE A 274 0.44 -7.64 0.94
C PHE A 274 0.72 -6.90 -0.37
N ASP A 275 0.52 -7.62 -1.47
CA ASP A 275 0.71 -7.15 -2.83
C ASP A 275 -0.33 -6.09 -3.15
N TYR A 276 0.09 -5.00 -3.79
CA TYR A 276 -0.80 -3.91 -4.18
C TYR A 276 -1.95 -4.38 -5.10
N ARG A 277 -1.79 -5.54 -5.75
CA ARG A 277 -2.76 -6.16 -6.66
C ARG A 277 -3.61 -7.25 -6.02
N VAL A 278 -3.31 -7.71 -4.80
CA VAL A 278 -4.13 -8.78 -4.18
C VAL A 278 -5.49 -8.21 -3.81
N VAL A 279 -6.55 -8.92 -4.17
CA VAL A 279 -7.90 -8.55 -3.77
C VAL A 279 -8.00 -8.74 -2.27
N HIS A 280 -8.45 -7.69 -1.59
CA HIS A 280 -8.58 -7.66 -0.14
C HIS A 280 -9.70 -6.70 0.30
N ARG A 281 -10.04 -6.74 1.59
CA ARG A 281 -10.92 -5.76 2.24
C ARG A 281 -10.67 -5.67 3.74
N GLY A 282 -10.81 -4.48 4.30
CA GLY A 282 -10.93 -4.31 5.75
C GLY A 282 -12.26 -4.85 6.24
N LEU A 283 -12.23 -5.76 7.21
CA LEU A 283 -13.44 -6.29 7.83
C LEU A 283 -14.05 -5.28 8.81
N ARG A 284 -15.35 -5.50 9.11
CA ARG A 284 -16.05 -4.83 10.21
C ARG A 284 -15.22 -4.94 11.49
N ASN A 285 -15.19 -3.89 12.29
CA ASN A 285 -14.63 -3.99 13.64
C ASN A 285 -15.74 -4.41 14.60
N ALA A 286 -15.84 -5.71 14.89
CA ALA A 286 -16.80 -6.27 15.83
C ALA A 286 -16.29 -6.29 17.28
N LYS A 287 -15.13 -5.68 17.56
CA LYS A 287 -14.60 -5.48 18.92
C LYS A 287 -15.04 -4.11 19.47
N SER A 288 -15.03 -3.98 20.80
CA SER A 288 -15.32 -2.72 21.49
C SER A 288 -14.23 -1.67 21.26
N ASP A 289 -12.99 -2.10 21.16
CA ASP A 289 -11.85 -1.20 21.03
C ASP A 289 -11.63 -0.74 19.58
N PRO A 290 -11.25 0.52 19.35
CA PRO A 290 -10.79 0.96 18.04
C PRO A 290 -9.58 0.14 17.57
N ARG A 291 -9.50 -0.06 16.26
CA ARG A 291 -8.38 -0.76 15.60
C ARG A 291 -7.56 0.22 14.76
N PRO A 292 -6.52 0.83 15.35
CA PRO A 292 -5.52 1.54 14.59
C PRO A 292 -4.47 0.59 14.00
N CYS A 293 -4.12 0.85 12.75
CA CYS A 293 -3.09 0.14 12.02
C CYS A 293 -2.27 1.16 11.25
N TYR A 294 -1.00 1.31 11.63
CA TYR A 294 -0.06 2.06 10.82
C TYR A 294 0.20 1.33 9.51
N TYR A 295 0.53 2.08 8.46
CA TYR A 295 0.95 1.50 7.20
C TYR A 295 2.15 2.26 6.63
N VAL A 296 2.97 1.52 5.88
CA VAL A 296 3.94 2.05 4.94
C VAL A 296 3.77 1.29 3.63
N THR A 297 3.57 2.00 2.54
CA THR A 297 3.58 1.41 1.21
C THR A 297 4.95 1.61 0.59
N PHE A 298 5.62 0.53 0.23
CA PHE A 298 6.84 0.56 -0.56
C PHE A 298 6.52 0.30 -2.03
N SER A 299 7.25 0.92 -2.94
CA SER A 299 7.18 0.63 -4.37
C SER A 299 8.55 0.52 -4.98
N LYS A 300 8.65 -0.10 -6.16
CA LYS A 300 9.85 -0.05 -6.98
C LYS A 300 10.13 1.39 -7.38
N SER A 301 11.40 1.77 -7.44
CA SER A 301 11.86 3.15 -7.69
C SER A 301 11.24 3.79 -8.94
N TRP A 302 11.01 3.00 -9.99
CA TRP A 302 10.40 3.43 -11.25
C TRP A 302 8.88 3.64 -11.19
N TYR A 303 8.16 3.06 -10.23
CA TYR A 303 6.71 3.15 -10.16
C TYR A 303 6.26 4.51 -9.61
N LYS A 304 5.18 5.07 -10.18
CA LYS A 304 4.54 6.28 -9.70
C LYS A 304 3.04 6.02 -9.55
N ASP A 305 2.53 6.18 -8.34
CA ASP A 305 1.12 5.96 -8.09
C ASP A 305 0.26 7.12 -8.58
N THR A 306 -0.74 6.78 -9.40
CA THR A 306 -1.79 7.70 -9.84
C THR A 306 -3.19 7.23 -9.39
N TYR A 307 -3.25 6.11 -8.67
CA TYR A 307 -4.48 5.36 -8.39
C TYR A 307 -4.96 5.45 -6.94
N ASN A 308 -4.10 5.43 -5.93
CA ASN A 308 -4.53 5.37 -4.53
C ASN A 308 -4.18 6.65 -3.76
N PHE A 309 -2.97 7.16 -3.93
CA PHE A 309 -2.38 8.28 -3.19
C PHE A 309 -2.19 9.54 -4.03
N SER A 310 -2.95 9.71 -5.12
CA SER A 310 -2.84 10.90 -5.96
C SER A 310 -3.28 12.17 -5.23
N GLU A 311 -2.32 13.05 -4.92
CA GLU A 311 -2.55 14.36 -4.27
C GLU A 311 -3.54 15.23 -5.03
N LYS A 312 -3.66 15.07 -6.35
CA LYS A 312 -4.63 15.81 -7.17
C LYS A 312 -6.08 15.66 -6.70
N ARG A 313 -6.39 14.61 -5.93
CA ARG A 313 -7.73 14.35 -5.39
C ARG A 313 -8.05 15.17 -4.14
N TYR A 314 -7.04 15.67 -3.42
CA TYR A 314 -7.23 16.25 -2.08
C TYR A 314 -6.65 17.66 -2.01
N LYS A 315 -7.44 18.60 -1.49
CA LYS A 315 -7.16 20.03 -1.69
C LYS A 315 -6.62 20.76 -0.46
N ARG A 316 -6.82 20.22 0.76
CA ARG A 316 -6.50 20.94 2.00
C ARG A 316 -6.03 20.00 3.12
N ARG A 317 -5.02 20.42 3.89
CA ARG A 317 -4.64 19.77 5.15
C ARG A 317 -5.56 20.26 6.27
N LEU A 318 -6.02 19.35 7.14
CA LEU A 318 -6.66 19.68 8.40
C LEU A 318 -5.57 19.77 9.47
N ASP A 319 -5.27 20.99 9.88
CA ASP A 319 -4.33 21.25 10.97
C ASP A 319 -5.06 21.09 12.30
N VAL A 320 -4.51 20.24 13.17
CA VAL A 320 -5.06 20.03 14.50
C VAL A 320 -4.85 21.27 15.34
N ASP A 321 -5.90 21.76 15.99
CA ASP A 321 -5.77 22.79 17.01
C ASP A 321 -4.91 22.24 18.18
N PRO A 322 -3.75 22.84 18.49
CA PRO A 322 -2.87 22.35 19.55
C PRO A 322 -3.56 22.24 20.91
N THR A 323 -4.59 23.05 21.17
CA THR A 323 -5.35 23.00 22.42
C THR A 323 -6.14 21.70 22.60
N PHE A 324 -6.39 20.94 21.53
CA PHE A 324 -7.05 19.63 21.61
C PHE A 324 -6.09 18.46 21.78
N LEU A 325 -4.78 18.69 21.68
CA LEU A 325 -3.76 17.66 21.92
C LEU A 325 -3.44 17.49 23.41
N GLU A 326 -3.74 18.49 24.22
CA GLU A 326 -3.55 18.49 25.68
C GLU A 326 -4.78 17.94 26.41
N SER A 327 -4.56 17.18 27.48
CA SER A 327 -5.66 16.71 28.34
C SER A 327 -6.39 17.89 28.99
N ARG A 328 -7.63 17.67 29.46
CA ARG A 328 -8.35 18.70 30.23
C ARG A 328 -7.59 19.05 31.52
N GLU A 329 -7.00 18.06 32.20
CA GLU A 329 -6.18 18.32 33.39
C GLU A 329 -4.92 19.13 33.04
N GLU A 330 -4.20 18.77 31.98
CA GLU A 330 -3.00 19.48 31.53
C GLU A 330 -3.29 20.95 31.21
N ARG A 331 -4.42 21.22 30.53
CA ARG A 331 -4.89 22.58 30.25
C ARG A 331 -5.27 23.35 31.51
N MET A 332 -5.93 22.70 32.47
CA MET A 332 -6.30 23.33 33.74
C MET A 332 -5.06 23.65 34.59
N VAL A 333 -4.05 22.78 34.60
CA VAL A 333 -2.77 23.00 35.28
C VAL A 333 -1.96 24.12 34.62
N LYS A 334 -1.96 24.23 33.29
CA LYS A 334 -1.33 25.38 32.61
C LYS A 334 -2.07 26.68 32.90
N LYS A 335 -3.41 26.66 32.86
CA LYS A 335 -4.24 27.84 33.12
C LYS A 335 -4.13 28.34 34.57
N SER A 336 -3.95 27.44 35.54
CA SER A 336 -3.67 27.82 36.93
C SER A 336 -2.26 28.40 37.09
N ARG A 337 -1.28 27.95 36.30
CA ARG A 337 0.08 28.52 36.31
C ARG A 337 0.21 29.86 35.60
N SER A 338 -0.70 30.20 34.67
CA SER A 338 -0.70 31.47 33.96
C SER A 338 -1.65 32.53 34.54
N GLY A 339 -2.32 32.23 35.67
CA GLY A 339 -3.21 33.15 36.39
C GLY A 339 -2.62 33.79 37.64
N ASP A 340 -1.38 33.45 38.02
CA ASP A 340 -0.64 34.01 39.18
C ASP A 340 0.37 35.11 38.76
N GLY A 341 0.11 35.79 37.64
CA GLY A 341 0.96 36.86 37.09
C GLY A 341 0.33 38.23 37.22
#